data_AF-A0A935Q9F1-F1
#
_entry.id   AF-A0A935Q9F1-F1
#
_cell.length_a   1.000
_cell.length_b   1.000
_cell.length_c   1.000
_cell.angle_alpha   90.00
_cell.angle_beta   90.00
_cell.angle_gamma   90.00
#
_symmetry.space_group_name_H-M   'P 1'
#
loop_
_entity.id
_entity.type
_entity.pdbx_description
1 polymer ?
#
loop_
_entity_poly.entity_id
_entity_poly.type
_entity_poly.pdbx_seq_one_letter_code
_entity_poly.pdbx_strand_id
1 'polypeptide(L)' 'MLFRRLNLGRTPFPIRGDFDVVFCRNVLIYFDPRQRAAAVAEFHRLLRPGGHLIVGESEA' A
#
# COMPACT_ATOMS: atom_id res chain seq x y z
N MET A 1 -8.87 9.48 15.00
CA MET A 1 -8.61 8.83 13.70
C MET A 1 -8.70 9.89 12.62
N LEU A 2 -7.70 9.98 11.75
CA LEU A 2 -7.66 10.98 10.66
C LEU A 2 -7.91 10.27 9.33
N PHE A 3 -8.80 10.82 8.52
CA PHE A 3 -9.10 10.30 7.20
C PHE A 3 -8.58 11.26 6.13
N ARG A 4 -7.97 10.71 5.08
CA ARG A 4 -7.56 11.46 3.89
C ARG A 4 -7.86 10.63 2.65
N ARG A 5 -8.14 11.31 1.55
CA ARG A 5 -8.34 10.67 0.25
C ARG A 5 -6.98 10.31 -0.36
N LEU A 6 -6.83 9.07 -0.79
CA LEU A 6 -5.67 8.57 -1.54
C LEU A 6 -6.17 7.69 -2.69
N ASN A 7 -5.63 7.88 -3.89
CA ASN A 7 -5.87 6.97 -5.02
C ASN A 7 -4.63 6.07 -5.17
N LEU A 8 -4.80 4.77 -4.88
CA LEU A 8 -3.71 3.78 -4.94
C LEU A 8 -3.23 3.46 -6.37
N GLY A 9 -4.02 3.77 -7.39
CA GLY A 9 -3.62 3.63 -8.80
C GLY A 9 -2.80 4.80 -9.33
N ARG A 10 -2.62 5.88 -8.54
CA ARG A 10 -1.83 7.05 -8.92
C ARG A 10 -0.58 7.14 -8.06
N THR A 11 0.54 6.68 -8.61
CA THR A 11 1.85 6.78 -7.99
C THR A 11 2.64 7.99 -8.52
N PRO A 12 3.54 8.59 -7.72
CA PRO A 12 3.84 8.27 -6.32
C PRO A 12 2.73 8.73 -5.36
N PHE A 13 2.60 8.07 -4.21
CA PHE A 13 1.65 8.47 -3.17
C PHE A 13 2.10 9.79 -2.53
N PRO A 14 1.22 10.81 -2.41
CA PRO A 14 1.56 12.12 -1.84
C PRO A 14 1.62 12.08 -0.31
N ILE A 15 2.33 11.09 0.24
CA ILE A 15 2.43 10.79 1.67
C ILE A 15 3.91 10.55 1.99
N ARG A 16 4.34 11.04 3.15
CA ARG A 16 5.64 10.70 3.74
C ARG A 16 5.49 9.46 4.63
N GLY A 17 6.52 8.62 4.66
CA GLY A 17 6.52 7.32 5.32
C GLY A 17 6.77 7.38 6.83
N ASP A 18 7.38 6.31 7.34
CA ASP A 18 7.59 5.95 8.75
C ASP A 18 6.41 5.22 9.40
N PHE A 19 5.66 4.43 8.62
CA PHE A 19 4.64 3.57 9.17
C PHE A 19 5.23 2.27 9.70
N ASP A 20 4.74 1.87 10.87
CA ASP A 20 5.05 0.58 11.49
C ASP A 20 4.33 -0.56 10.76
N VAL A 21 3.09 -0.30 10.35
CA VAL A 21 2.21 -1.27 9.69
C VAL A 21 1.35 -0.57 8.65
N VAL A 22 1.20 -1.19 7.48
CA VAL A 22 0.23 -0.80 6.45
C VAL A 22 -0.73 -1.97 6.25
N PHE A 23 -2.04 -1.68 6.32
CA PHE A 23 -3.08 -2.64 5.98
C PHE A 23 -3.63 -2.31 4.59
N CYS A 24 -3.53 -3.25 3.66
CA CYS A 24 -4.13 -3.15 2.33
C CYS A 24 -4.79 -4.50 2.01
N ARG A 25 -6.02 -4.69 2.49
CA ARG A 25 -6.74 -5.96 2.37
C ARG A 25 -7.91 -5.84 1.40
N ASN A 26 -8.04 -6.81 0.50
CA ASN A 26 -9.14 -6.94 -0.46
C ASN A 26 -9.26 -5.78 -1.46
N VAL A 27 -8.13 -5.11 -1.79
CA VAL A 27 -8.04 -3.98 -2.73
C VAL A 27 -7.11 -4.30 -3.91
N LEU A 28 -5.99 -4.98 -3.67
CA LEU A 28 -4.99 -5.29 -4.69
C LEU A 28 -5.50 -6.29 -5.74
N ILE A 29 -6.52 -7.09 -5.42
CA ILE A 29 -7.19 -8.00 -6.36
C ILE A 29 -7.81 -7.29 -7.57
N TYR A 30 -8.12 -5.99 -7.46
CA TYR A 30 -8.71 -5.21 -8.55
C TYR A 30 -7.67 -4.60 -9.48
N PHE A 31 -6.38 -4.69 -9.14
CA PHE A 31 -5.30 -4.08 -9.91
C PHE A 31 -4.66 -5.07 -10.86
N ASP A 32 -4.33 -4.57 -12.06
CA ASP A 32 -3.47 -5.33 -12.96
C ASP A 32 -2.08 -5.55 -12.32
N PRO A 33 -1.28 -6.51 -12.82
CA PRO A 33 0.01 -6.85 -12.23
C PRO A 33 0.97 -5.65 -12.10
N ARG A 34 0.94 -4.70 -13.05
CA ARG A 34 1.80 -3.52 -13.05
C ARG A 34 1.35 -2.51 -11.99
N GLN A 35 0.05 -2.24 -11.91
CA GLN A 35 -0.54 -1.38 -10.91
C GLN A 35 -0.32 -1.93 -9.48
N ARG A 36 -0.47 -3.24 -9.32
CA ARG A 36 -0.23 -3.94 -8.05
C ARG A 36 1.22 -3.79 -7.59
N ALA A 37 2.18 -4.07 -8.49
CA ALA A 37 3.60 -3.91 -8.19
C ALA A 37 3.94 -2.46 -7.81
N ALA A 38 3.39 -1.48 -8.52
CA ALA A 38 3.59 -0.06 -8.21
C ALA A 38 3.03 0.34 -6.83
N ALA A 39 1.83 -0.15 -6.47
CA ALA A 39 1.25 0.10 -5.16
C ALA A 39 2.06 -0.55 -4.02
N VAL A 40 2.49 -1.81 -4.21
CA VAL A 40 3.33 -2.52 -3.23
C VAL A 40 4.69 -1.83 -3.04
N ALA A 41 5.31 -1.36 -4.12
CA ALA A 41 6.54 -0.58 -4.04
C ALA A 41 6.37 0.72 -3.23
N GLU A 42 5.25 1.42 -3.43
CA GLU A 42 4.94 2.61 -2.62
C GLU A 42 4.66 2.27 -1.16
N PHE A 43 3.98 1.16 -0.85
CA PHE A 43 3.83 0.72 0.55
C PHE A 43 5.18 0.41 1.19
N HIS A 44 6.08 -0.29 0.48
CA HIS A 44 7.43 -0.55 0.96
C HIS A 44 8.21 0.74 1.21
N ARG A 45 8.11 1.74 0.33
CA ARG A 45 8.72 3.07 0.51
C ARG A 45 8.20 3.79 1.76
N LEU A 46 6.93 3.56 2.11
CA LEU A 46 6.27 4.22 3.24
C LEU A 46 6.50 3.51 4.57
N LEU A 47 6.87 2.23 4.55
CA LEU A 47 7.21 1.46 5.75
C LEU A 47 8.59 1.83 6.27
N ARG A 48 8.71 1.92 7.61
CA ARG A 48 10.02 1.95 8.25
C ARG A 48 10.74 0.59 8.09
N PRO A 49 12.08 0.51 8.22
CA PRO A 49 12.77 -0.77 8.31
C PRO A 49 12.16 -1.68 9.38
N GLY A 50 11.85 -2.92 9.02
CA GLY A 50 11.16 -3.88 9.91
C GLY A 50 9.64 -3.65 10.05
N GLY A 51 9.06 -2.70 9.32
CA GLY A 51 7.61 -2.52 9.23
C GLY A 51 6.93 -3.63 8.43
N HIS A 52 5.61 -3.77 8.61
CA HIS A 52 4.84 -4.87 8.02
C HIS A 52 3.76 -4.38 7.06
N LEU A 53 3.65 -5.02 5.90
CA LEU A 53 2.50 -4.90 5.00
C LEU A 53 1.59 -6.11 5.21
N ILE A 54 0.33 -5.87 5.58
CA ILE A 54 -0.67 -6.90 5.78
C ILE A 54 -1.69 -6.85 4.64
N VAL A 55 -1.77 -7.94 3.88
CA VAL A 55 -2.69 -8.13 2.75
C VAL A 55 -3.78 -9.16 3.07
N GLY A 56 -4.83 -9.18 2.25
CA GLY A 56 -5.90 -10.16 2.33
C GLY A 56 -5.45 -11.55 1.89
N GLU A 57 -6.17 -12.58 2.33
CA GLU A 57 -5.86 -13.99 2.03
C GLU A 57 -5.89 -14.29 0.53
N SER A 58 -6.80 -13.66 -0.21
CA SER A 58 -6.90 -13.80 -1.68
C SER A 58 -5.88 -12.98 -2.46
N GLU A 59 -4.99 -12.24 -1.78
CA GLU A 59 -3.99 -11.34 -2.37
C GLU A 59 -2.56 -11.88 -2.25
N ALA A 60 -2.38 -13.00 -1.54
CA ALA A 60 -1.10 -13.69 -1.35
C ALA A 60 -0.58 -14.34 -2.64
#